data_AF-A0A0S2DFI3-F1
#
_entry.id   AF-A0A0S2DFI3-F1
#
_cell.length_a   1.000
_cell.length_b   1.000
_cell.length_c   1.000
_cell.angle_alpha   90.00
_cell.angle_beta   90.00
_cell.angle_gamma   90.00
#
_symmetry.space_group_name_H-M   'P 1'
#
loop_
_entity.id
_entity.type
_entity.pdbx_description
1 polymer ?
#
loop_
_entity_poly.entity_id
_entity_poly.type
_entity_poly.pdbx_seq_one_letter_code
_entity_poly.pdbx_strand_id
1 'polypeptide(L)'
;MFTFGRDHEKRTALSRFKDPDQASQLLAVIDAVHDLIEGVGSQEALQQTAYVAFAEGRGGVWEGTEYWLRKAAREYPGLLALWPRFAADARWQVRFRCACVLDSLPEDLFRTLSPALAADANRKVANMAQARIDQVRGESQP
;
A
#
# COMPACT_ATOMS: atom_id res chain seq x y z
N MET A 1 -1.07 5.03 16.01
CA MET A 1 -2.31 5.14 16.80
C MET A 1 -3.51 4.79 15.95
N PHE A 2 -4.01 3.56 16.11
CA PHE A 2 -5.29 3.12 15.58
C PHE A 2 -6.41 3.69 16.45
N THR A 3 -7.17 4.65 15.92
CA THR A 3 -8.15 5.44 16.69
C THR A 3 -9.52 4.78 16.81
N PHE A 4 -9.88 3.85 15.92
CA PHE A 4 -11.19 3.20 15.90
C PHE A 4 -11.03 1.67 15.94
N GLY A 5 -11.97 1.00 16.61
CA GLY A 5 -11.97 -0.45 16.76
C GLY A 5 -12.30 -1.21 15.46
N ARG A 6 -11.94 -2.49 15.43
CA ARG A 6 -12.09 -3.43 14.29
C ARG A 6 -13.44 -3.30 13.59
N ASP A 7 -14.55 -3.37 14.33
CA ASP A 7 -15.91 -3.32 13.77
C ASP A 7 -16.29 -1.98 13.12
N HIS A 8 -15.71 -0.88 13.61
CA HIS A 8 -15.97 0.44 13.01
C HIS A 8 -15.28 0.55 11.65
N GLU A 9 -14.02 0.11 11.58
CA GLU A 9 -13.21 0.13 10.36
C GLU A 9 -13.80 -0.81 9.29
N LYS A 10 -14.28 -2.00 9.70
CA LYS A 10 -14.98 -2.94 8.80
C LYS A 10 -16.29 -2.38 8.24
N ARG A 11 -17.12 -1.75 9.07
CA ARG A 11 -18.37 -1.10 8.59
C ARG A 11 -18.07 0.02 7.61
N THR A 12 -17.03 0.81 7.87
CA THR A 12 -16.59 1.87 6.98
C THR A 12 -16.14 1.31 5.64
N ALA A 13 -15.34 0.24 5.63
CA ALA A 13 -14.95 -0.46 4.41
C ALA A 13 -16.17 -0.98 3.63
N LEU A 14 -17.08 -1.70 4.30
CA LEU A 14 -18.30 -2.25 3.67
C LEU A 14 -19.17 -1.17 3.00
N SER A 15 -19.30 0.01 3.62
CA SER A 15 -20.08 1.11 3.03
C SER A 15 -19.50 1.67 1.72
N ARG A 16 -18.21 1.44 1.45
CA ARG A 16 -17.49 1.99 0.28
C ARG A 16 -17.56 1.07 -0.94
N PHE A 17 -17.73 -0.23 -0.76
CA PHE A 17 -17.72 -1.20 -1.85
C PHE A 17 -19.13 -1.66 -2.20
N LYS A 18 -19.47 -1.59 -3.49
CA LYS A 18 -20.67 -2.23 -4.03
C LYS A 18 -20.44 -3.72 -4.34
N ASP A 19 -19.17 -4.08 -4.56
CA ASP A 19 -18.73 -5.42 -4.91
C ASP A 19 -18.31 -6.18 -3.63
N PRO A 20 -19.00 -7.27 -3.28
CA PRO A 20 -18.69 -8.08 -2.10
C PRO A 20 -17.28 -8.68 -2.10
N ASP A 21 -16.74 -9.00 -3.28
CA ASP A 21 -15.41 -9.63 -3.38
C ASP A 21 -14.32 -8.60 -3.05
N GLN A 22 -14.46 -7.37 -3.56
CA GLN A 22 -13.57 -6.26 -3.22
C GLN A 22 -13.66 -5.90 -1.74
N ALA A 23 -14.89 -5.85 -1.20
CA ALA A 23 -15.09 -5.62 0.22
C ALA A 23 -14.36 -6.68 1.05
N SER A 24 -14.52 -7.96 0.70
CA SER A 24 -13.93 -9.09 1.42
C SER A 24 -12.39 -9.04 1.42
N GLN A 25 -11.78 -8.65 0.29
CA GLN A 25 -10.33 -8.48 0.21
C GLN A 25 -9.81 -7.39 1.16
N LEU A 26 -10.46 -6.23 1.21
CA LEU A 26 -10.03 -5.17 2.12
C LEU A 26 -10.32 -5.54 3.58
N LEU A 27 -11.45 -6.20 3.86
CA LEU A 27 -11.77 -6.68 5.20
C LEU A 27 -10.72 -7.67 5.72
N ALA A 28 -10.21 -8.56 4.86
CA ALA A 28 -9.11 -9.46 5.23
C ALA A 28 -7.84 -8.70 5.63
N VAL A 29 -7.50 -7.60 4.94
CA VAL A 29 -6.38 -6.73 5.34
C VAL A 29 -6.64 -6.07 6.69
N ILE A 30 -7.86 -5.55 6.91
CA ILE A 30 -8.25 -4.93 8.19
C ILE A 30 -8.14 -5.95 9.33
N ASP A 31 -8.72 -7.14 9.15
CA ASP A 31 -8.67 -8.20 10.15
C ASP A 31 -7.22 -8.60 10.45
N ALA A 32 -6.38 -8.81 9.42
CA ALA A 32 -4.97 -9.15 9.62
C ALA A 32 -4.17 -8.07 10.35
N VAL A 33 -4.48 -6.78 10.14
CA VAL A 33 -3.88 -5.69 10.91
C VAL A 33 -4.30 -5.75 12.37
N HIS A 34 -5.60 -5.95 12.64
CA HIS A 34 -6.10 -6.04 14.01
C HIS A 34 -5.60 -7.29 14.74
N ASP A 35 -5.50 -8.43 14.04
CA ASP A 35 -4.92 -9.66 14.61
C ASP A 35 -3.46 -9.44 15.01
N LEU A 36 -2.68 -8.71 14.20
CA LEU A 36 -1.30 -8.34 14.55
C LEU A 36 -1.27 -7.42 15.79
N ILE A 37 -2.14 -6.41 15.86
CA ILE A 37 -2.22 -5.50 17.02
C ILE A 37 -2.62 -6.23 18.30
N GLU A 38 -3.52 -7.19 18.21
CA GLU A 38 -4.04 -7.97 19.33
C GLU A 38 -3.11 -9.13 19.74
N GLY A 39 -1.99 -9.32 19.01
CA GLY A 39 -1.01 -10.38 19.28
C GLY A 39 -1.46 -11.79 18.91
N VAL A 40 -2.52 -11.91 18.12
CA VAL A 40 -3.08 -13.20 17.64
C VAL A 40 -2.55 -13.54 16.24
N GLY A 41 -2.16 -12.52 15.46
CA GLY A 41 -1.60 -12.65 14.11
C GLY A 41 -0.09 -12.49 14.06
N SER A 42 0.46 -12.59 12.84
CA SER A 42 1.88 -12.38 12.58
C SER A 42 2.11 -11.34 11.49
N GLN A 43 3.29 -10.71 11.49
CA GLN A 43 3.68 -9.79 10.42
C GLN A 43 3.70 -10.48 9.06
N GLU A 44 4.12 -11.74 9.00
CA GLU A 44 4.14 -12.53 7.77
C GLU A 44 2.73 -12.77 7.21
N ALA A 45 1.76 -13.11 8.07
CA ALA A 45 0.37 -13.30 7.65
C ALA A 45 -0.26 -12.00 7.11
N LEU A 46 0.02 -10.87 7.77
CA LEU A 46 -0.38 -9.56 7.28
C LEU A 46 0.31 -9.23 5.95
N GLN A 47 1.61 -9.47 5.82
CA GLN A 47 2.35 -9.22 4.59
C GLN A 47 1.79 -10.01 3.41
N GLN A 48 1.46 -11.29 3.62
CA GLN A 48 0.89 -12.13 2.58
C GLN A 48 -0.51 -11.63 2.17
N THR A 49 -1.37 -11.36 3.15
CA THR A 49 -2.74 -10.85 2.91
C THR A 49 -2.71 -9.51 2.17
N ALA A 50 -1.87 -8.60 2.63
CA ALA A 50 -1.71 -7.29 2.00
C ALA A 50 -1.08 -7.39 0.61
N TYR A 51 -0.14 -8.32 0.38
CA TYR A 51 0.42 -8.53 -0.94
C TYR A 51 -0.65 -8.96 -1.95
N VAL A 52 -1.49 -9.93 -1.58
CA VAL A 52 -2.60 -10.39 -2.43
C VAL A 52 -3.59 -9.24 -2.70
N ALA A 53 -4.06 -8.56 -1.66
CA ALA A 53 -5.01 -7.47 -1.80
C ALA A 53 -4.44 -6.30 -2.62
N PHE A 54 -3.17 -5.95 -2.43
CA PHE A 54 -2.52 -4.88 -3.19
C PHE A 54 -2.26 -5.27 -4.65
N ALA A 55 -1.91 -6.54 -4.91
CA ALA A 55 -1.52 -6.99 -6.25
C ALA A 55 -2.72 -7.41 -7.12
N GLU A 56 -3.73 -8.03 -6.52
CA GLU A 56 -4.89 -8.57 -7.23
C GLU A 56 -6.14 -7.71 -7.06
N GLY A 57 -6.19 -6.92 -5.98
CA GLY A 57 -7.30 -6.02 -5.71
C GLY A 57 -7.52 -5.01 -6.83
N ARG A 58 -8.79 -4.74 -7.12
CA ARG A 58 -9.22 -3.73 -8.09
C ARG A 58 -9.72 -2.51 -7.35
N GLY A 59 -9.55 -1.32 -7.96
CA GLY A 59 -10.02 -0.05 -7.38
C GLY A 59 -9.71 0.01 -5.89
N GLY A 60 -10.60 0.65 -5.12
CA GLY A 60 -10.43 0.99 -3.70
C GLY A 60 -9.81 -0.05 -2.75
N VAL A 61 -9.72 -1.33 -3.14
CA VAL A 61 -8.99 -2.36 -2.40
C VAL A 61 -7.50 -2.05 -2.31
N TRP A 62 -6.82 -1.72 -3.41
CA TRP A 62 -5.37 -1.53 -3.36
C TRP A 62 -5.01 -0.20 -2.70
N GLU A 63 -5.80 0.87 -2.91
CA GLU A 63 -5.64 2.14 -2.19
C GLU A 63 -5.94 1.95 -0.70
N GLY A 64 -6.98 1.17 -0.36
CA GLY A 64 -7.28 0.83 1.03
C GLY A 64 -6.16 0.02 1.67
N THR A 65 -5.61 -0.95 0.95
CA THR A 65 -4.50 -1.79 1.40
C THR A 65 -3.25 -0.95 1.66
N GLU A 66 -2.91 -0.03 0.76
CA GLU A 66 -1.82 0.92 0.95
C GLU A 66 -2.00 1.75 2.23
N TYR A 67 -3.21 2.30 2.43
CA TYR A 67 -3.51 3.09 3.61
C TYR A 67 -3.28 2.30 4.90
N TRP A 68 -3.77 1.06 4.95
CA TRP A 68 -3.58 0.18 6.10
C TRP A 68 -2.14 -0.22 6.32
N LEU A 69 -1.39 -0.52 5.24
CA LEU A 69 0.03 -0.83 5.33
C LEU A 69 0.83 0.34 5.89
N ARG A 70 0.60 1.57 5.42
CA ARG A 70 1.29 2.75 5.96
C ARG A 70 0.90 3.03 7.42
N LYS A 71 -0.37 2.85 7.77
CA LYS A 71 -0.85 3.02 9.15
C LYS A 71 -0.17 2.01 10.09
N ALA A 72 -0.13 0.73 9.70
CA ALA A 72 0.50 -0.33 10.47
C ALA A 72 2.03 -0.22 10.52
N ALA A 73 2.68 0.22 9.44
CA ALA A 73 4.13 0.37 9.37
C ALA A 73 4.70 1.39 10.38
N ARG A 74 3.87 2.31 10.91
CA ARG A 74 4.27 3.23 11.98
C ARG A 74 4.61 2.51 13.29
N GLU A 75 3.92 1.40 13.56
CA GLU A 75 4.10 0.59 14.76
C GLU A 75 4.90 -0.69 14.45
N TYR A 76 4.86 -1.14 13.19
CA TYR A 76 5.52 -2.34 12.70
C TYR A 76 6.36 -2.05 11.44
N PRO A 77 7.55 -1.43 11.59
CA PRO A 77 8.37 -1.01 10.44
C PRO A 77 8.77 -2.13 9.48
N GLY A 78 8.80 -3.39 9.95
CA GLY A 78 9.05 -4.57 9.10
C GLY A 78 8.06 -4.72 7.94
N LEU A 79 6.87 -4.13 8.03
CA LEU A 79 5.89 -4.12 6.93
C LEU A 79 6.36 -3.30 5.72
N LEU A 80 7.30 -2.38 5.90
CA LEU A 80 7.89 -1.58 4.82
C LEU A 80 8.65 -2.44 3.79
N ALA A 81 9.07 -3.66 4.15
CA ALA A 81 9.72 -4.60 3.24
C ALA A 81 8.82 -5.06 2.07
N LEU A 82 7.51 -4.77 2.10
CA LEU A 82 6.62 -5.01 0.98
C LEU A 82 6.85 -4.05 -0.19
N TRP A 83 7.29 -2.81 0.05
CA TRP A 83 7.41 -1.81 -1.01
C TRP A 83 8.45 -2.20 -2.07
N PRO A 84 9.67 -2.65 -1.70
CA PRO A 84 10.61 -3.21 -2.69
C PRO A 84 10.03 -4.41 -3.46
N ARG A 85 9.24 -5.27 -2.80
CA ARG A 85 8.58 -6.41 -3.46
C ARG A 85 7.56 -5.96 -4.51
N PHE A 86 6.77 -4.92 -4.20
CA PHE A 86 5.82 -4.35 -5.16
C PHE A 86 6.51 -3.65 -6.32
N ALA A 87 7.59 -2.92 -6.05
CA ALA A 87 8.38 -2.24 -7.08
C ALA A 87 9.09 -3.22 -8.04
N ALA A 88 9.41 -4.42 -7.58
CA ALA A 88 10.05 -5.48 -8.38
C ALA A 88 9.06 -6.51 -8.98
N ASP A 89 7.75 -6.36 -8.77
CA ASP A 89 6.76 -7.34 -9.23
C ASP A 89 6.77 -7.45 -10.76
N ALA A 90 6.60 -8.67 -11.29
CA ALA A 90 6.59 -8.90 -12.74
C ALA A 90 5.44 -8.15 -13.44
N ARG A 91 4.32 -7.93 -12.76
CA ARG A 91 3.14 -7.25 -13.30
C ARG A 91 3.32 -5.74 -13.21
N TRP A 92 3.29 -5.07 -14.37
CA TRP A 92 3.44 -3.61 -14.43
C TRP A 92 2.34 -2.87 -13.65
N GLN A 93 1.15 -3.46 -13.48
CA GLN A 93 0.06 -2.87 -12.71
C GLN A 93 0.41 -2.74 -11.23
N VAL A 94 1.14 -3.71 -10.66
CA VAL A 94 1.57 -3.69 -9.25
C VAL A 94 2.65 -2.62 -9.07
N ARG A 95 3.62 -2.57 -9.99
CA ARG A 95 4.65 -1.53 -10.01
C ARG A 95 4.05 -0.13 -10.20
N PHE A 96 3.03 -0.01 -11.05
CA PHE A 96 2.28 1.23 -11.25
C PHE A 96 1.60 1.69 -9.95
N ARG A 97 0.93 0.78 -9.23
CA ARG A 97 0.33 1.09 -7.93
C ARG A 97 1.38 1.53 -6.91
N CYS A 98 2.55 0.89 -6.91
CA CYS A 98 3.69 1.33 -6.09
C CYS A 98 4.14 2.76 -6.47
N ALA A 99 4.22 3.07 -7.76
CA ALA A 99 4.56 4.42 -8.24
C ALA A 99 3.50 5.46 -7.86
N CYS A 100 2.22 5.09 -7.81
CA CYS A 100 1.13 6.01 -7.44
C CYS A 100 1.24 6.59 -6.02
N VAL A 101 1.93 5.89 -5.12
CA VAL A 101 2.00 6.19 -3.68
C VAL A 101 3.42 6.51 -3.21
N LEU A 102 4.33 6.71 -4.18
CA LEU A 102 5.75 6.92 -3.94
C LEU A 102 6.01 8.11 -3.02
N ASP A 103 5.30 9.22 -3.25
CA ASP A 103 5.30 10.47 -2.46
C ASP A 103 4.83 10.28 -1.00
N SER A 104 4.11 9.21 -0.73
CA SER A 104 3.58 8.87 0.60
C SER A 104 4.47 7.91 1.39
N LEU A 105 5.58 7.44 0.82
CA LEU A 105 6.51 6.54 1.46
C LEU A 105 7.54 7.30 2.33
N PRO A 106 8.12 6.65 3.36
CA PRO A 106 9.29 7.17 4.06
C PRO A 106 10.41 7.56 3.10
N GLU A 107 11.16 8.62 3.44
CA GLU A 107 12.17 9.22 2.56
C GLU A 107 13.21 8.20 2.05
N ASP A 108 13.67 7.28 2.90
CA ASP A 108 14.63 6.25 2.50
C ASP A 108 14.08 5.33 1.41
N LEU A 109 12.80 4.94 1.51
CA LEU A 109 12.14 4.13 0.48
C LEU A 109 11.87 4.96 -0.77
N PHE A 110 11.44 6.20 -0.63
CA PHE A 110 11.27 7.10 -1.76
C PHE A 110 12.57 7.20 -2.57
N ARG A 111 13.69 7.51 -1.90
CA ARG A 111 15.02 7.63 -2.54
C ARG A 111 15.46 6.32 -3.18
N THR A 112 15.19 5.18 -2.54
CA THR A 112 15.57 3.84 -3.03
C THR A 112 14.75 3.41 -4.25
N LEU A 113 13.43 3.61 -4.22
CA LEU A 113 12.51 3.07 -5.23
C LEU A 113 12.32 4.01 -6.42
N SER A 114 12.47 5.33 -6.22
CA SER A 114 12.25 6.34 -7.26
C SER A 114 13.05 6.10 -8.54
N PRO A 115 14.38 5.87 -8.51
CA PRO A 115 15.15 5.65 -9.73
C PRO A 115 14.73 4.39 -10.47
N ALA A 116 14.42 3.32 -9.73
CA ALA A 116 14.03 2.04 -10.32
C ALA A 116 12.67 2.14 -11.03
N LEU A 117 11.69 2.79 -10.40
CA LEU A 117 10.36 2.95 -10.97
C LEU A 117 10.32 4.00 -12.10
N ALA A 118 11.15 5.05 -12.04
CA ALA A 118 11.28 6.03 -13.12
C ALA A 118 11.95 5.44 -14.38
N ALA A 119 12.83 4.45 -14.21
CA ALA A 119 13.47 3.71 -15.29
C ALA A 119 12.69 2.46 -15.74
N ASP A 120 11.45 2.28 -15.30
CA ASP A 120 10.66 1.08 -15.61
C ASP A 120 10.42 0.92 -17.12
N ALA A 121 10.49 -0.32 -17.60
CA ALA A 121 10.23 -0.65 -19.00
C ALA A 121 8.80 -0.26 -19.44
N ASN A 122 7.83 -0.24 -18.52
CA ASN A 122 6.49 0.22 -18.79
C ASN A 122 6.39 1.74 -18.63
N ARG A 123 6.10 2.44 -19.73
CA ARG A 123 5.95 3.91 -19.76
C ARG A 123 4.93 4.46 -18.76
N LYS A 124 3.86 3.73 -18.43
CA LYS A 124 2.88 4.22 -17.43
C LYS A 124 3.49 4.27 -16.04
N VAL A 125 4.29 3.27 -15.69
CA VAL A 125 5.01 3.21 -14.40
C VAL A 125 6.04 4.33 -14.35
N ALA A 126 6.90 4.41 -15.36
CA ALA A 126 7.94 5.43 -15.47
C ALA A 126 7.38 6.86 -15.38
N ASN A 127 6.34 7.18 -16.15
CA ASN A 127 5.72 8.50 -16.15
C ASN A 127 5.07 8.83 -14.80
N MET A 128 4.38 7.86 -14.17
CA MET A 128 3.77 8.07 -12.86
C MET A 128 4.83 8.32 -11.79
N ALA A 129 5.89 7.50 -11.77
CA ALA A 129 7.00 7.67 -10.84
C ALA A 129 7.66 9.05 -11.02
N GLN A 130 7.93 9.46 -12.26
CA GLN A 130 8.50 10.78 -12.54
C GLN A 130 7.58 11.91 -12.07
N ALA A 131 6.27 11.82 -12.32
CA ALA A 131 5.31 12.81 -11.85
C ALA A 131 5.33 12.96 -10.32
N ARG A 132 5.44 11.85 -9.57
CA ARG A 132 5.57 11.90 -8.11
C ARG A 132 6.91 12.47 -7.65
N ILE A 133 8.00 12.16 -8.34
CA ILE A 133 9.32 12.72 -8.04
C ILE A 133 9.30 14.24 -8.22
N ASP A 134 8.72 14.72 -9.32
CA ASP A 134 8.64 16.15 -9.63
C ASP A 134 7.75 16.89 -8.63
N GLN A 135 6.65 16.27 -8.19
CA GLN A 135 5.78 16.83 -7.14
C GLN A 135 6.55 17.07 -5.84
N VAL A 136 7.25 16.06 -5.32
CA VAL A 136 8.03 16.17 -4.07
C VAL A 136 9.15 17.21 -4.20
N ARG A 137 9.79 17.31 -5.37
CA ARG A 137 10.81 18.32 -5.65
C ARG A 137 10.25 19.74 -5.70
N GLY A 138 9.07 19.92 -6.30
CA GLY A 138 8.38 21.20 -6.38
C GLY A 138 7.92 21.70 -5.01
N GLU A 139 7.45 20.79 -4.14
CA GLU A 139 7.07 21.11 -2.75
C GLU A 139 8.29 21.43 -1.86
N SER A 140 9.49 21.02 -2.26
CA SER A 140 10.76 21.29 -1.54
C SER A 140 11.42 22.62 -1.93
N GLN A 141 10.84 23.40 -2.85
CA GLN A 141 11.32 24.74 -3.20
C GLN A 141 10.56 25.80 -2.38
N PRO A 142 11.25 26.67 -1.60
CA PRO A 142 10.64 27.69 -0.76
C PRO A 142 10.00 28.85 -1.55
#